data_AF-A0A1H8MFH0-F1
#
_entry.id   AF-A0A1H8MFH0-F1
#
_cell.length_a   1.000
_cell.length_b   1.000
_cell.length_c   1.000
_cell.angle_alpha   90.00
_cell.angle_beta   90.00
_cell.angle_gamma   90.00
#
_symmetry.space_group_name_H-M   'P 1'
#
loop_
_entity.id
_entity.type
_entity.pdbx_description
1 polymer ?
#
loop_
_entity_poly.entity_id
_entity_poly.type
_entity_poly.pdbx_seq_one_letter_code
_entity_poly.pdbx_strand_id
1 'polypeptide(L)'
;MPLLHWSPRSPYVRKVMVALHEKGLAGQVETVRTHADPLIPHPGLMALNPLSKIPTLELEDGSVLFDSHVICRWADRAGPACSPKIWLPSGTRLWAPAC
;
A
#
# COMPACT_ATOMS: atom_id res chain seq x y z
N MET A 1 11.12 -10.90 3.32
CA MET A 1 10.36 -10.23 2.26
C MET A 1 9.15 -9.56 2.89
N PRO A 2 8.80 -8.31 2.52
CA PRO A 2 7.57 -7.68 2.97
C PRO A 2 6.32 -8.51 2.64
N LEU A 3 5.34 -8.53 3.54
CA LEU A 3 4.10 -9.30 3.39
C LEU A 3 2.89 -8.37 3.30
N LEU A 4 2.13 -8.46 2.21
CA LEU A 4 0.95 -7.65 1.96
C LEU A 4 -0.34 -8.44 2.19
N HIS A 5 -1.16 -8.01 3.14
CA HIS A 5 -2.53 -8.47 3.30
C HIS A 5 -3.39 -8.02 2.11
N TRP A 6 -3.83 -9.00 1.31
CA TRP A 6 -4.26 -8.78 -0.06
C TRP A 6 -5.60 -9.44 -0.41
N SER A 7 -6.36 -8.77 -1.28
CA SER A 7 -7.58 -9.28 -1.90
C SER A 7 -7.81 -8.70 -3.29
N PRO A 8 -8.14 -9.52 -4.32
CA PRO A 8 -8.43 -9.03 -5.66
C PRO A 8 -9.73 -8.22 -5.73
N ARG A 9 -10.60 -8.36 -4.72
CA ARG A 9 -11.87 -7.63 -4.59
C ARG A 9 -11.68 -6.19 -4.09
N SER A 10 -10.55 -5.89 -3.44
CA SER A 10 -10.34 -4.57 -2.83
C SER A 10 -9.75 -3.59 -3.85
N PRO A 11 -10.42 -2.45 -4.15
CA PRO A 11 -9.86 -1.43 -5.03
C PRO A 11 -8.64 -0.74 -4.41
N TYR A 12 -8.57 -0.66 -3.07
CA TYR A 12 -7.43 -0.07 -2.36
C TYR A 12 -6.18 -0.94 -2.49
N VAL A 13 -6.36 -2.26 -2.39
CA VAL A 13 -5.29 -3.23 -2.66
C VAL A 13 -4.87 -3.17 -4.13
N ARG A 14 -5.83 -3.06 -5.06
CA ARG A 14 -5.53 -2.97 -6.50
C ARG A 14 -4.61 -1.78 -6.82
N LYS A 15 -4.85 -0.60 -6.21
CA LYS A 15 -3.96 0.57 -6.36
C LYS A 15 -2.54 0.27 -5.86
N VAL A 16 -2.40 -0.41 -4.72
CA VAL A 16 -1.08 -0.81 -4.19
C VAL A 16 -0.38 -1.78 -5.13
N MET A 17 -1.08 -2.79 -5.66
CA MET A 17 -0.47 -3.72 -6.61
C MET A 17 0.03 -3.01 -7.86
N VAL A 18 -0.76 -2.11 -8.45
CA VAL A 18 -0.32 -1.31 -9.59
C VAL A 18 0.94 -0.52 -9.23
N ALA A 19 0.97 0.15 -8.08
CA ALA A 19 2.17 0.86 -7.62
C ALA A 19 3.40 -0.06 -7.50
N LEU A 20 3.24 -1.27 -6.94
CA LEU A 20 4.33 -2.24 -6.82
C LEU A 20 4.82 -2.72 -8.20
N HIS A 21 3.91 -2.96 -9.15
CA HIS A 21 4.27 -3.36 -10.51
C HIS A 21 5.03 -2.25 -11.24
N GLU A 22 4.50 -1.02 -11.23
CA GLU A 22 5.15 0.16 -11.85
C GLU A 22 6.53 0.46 -11.24
N LYS A 23 6.75 0.03 -10.00
CA LYS A 23 8.02 0.19 -9.28
C LYS A 23 8.97 -1.01 -9.39
N GLY A 24 8.58 -2.07 -10.09
CA GLY A 24 9.37 -3.30 -10.18
C GLY A 24 9.52 -4.06 -8.85
N LEU A 25 8.65 -3.77 -7.88
CA LEU A 25 8.65 -4.37 -6.54
C LEU A 25 7.68 -5.54 -6.39
N ALA A 26 6.83 -5.80 -7.38
CA ALA A 26 5.78 -6.83 -7.27
C ALA A 26 6.33 -8.24 -6.96
N GLY A 27 7.52 -8.60 -7.47
CA GLY A 27 8.18 -9.86 -7.13
C GLY A 27 8.93 -9.87 -5.81
N GLN A 28 9.02 -8.72 -5.13
CA GLN A 28 9.74 -8.54 -3.85
C GLN A 28 8.78 -8.46 -2.67
N VAL A 29 7.47 -8.38 -2.91
CA VAL A 29 6.43 -8.31 -1.88
C VAL A 29 5.58 -9.57 -1.98
N GLU A 30 5.56 -10.36 -0.91
CA GLU A 30 4.67 -11.51 -0.81
C GLU A 30 3.24 -11.05 -0.54
N THR A 31 2.26 -11.85 -0.98
CA THR A 31 0.85 -11.53 -0.75
C THR A 31 0.17 -12.64 0.04
N VAL A 32 -0.52 -12.27 1.11
CA VAL A 32 -1.36 -13.19 1.89
C VAL A 32 -2.83 -12.86 1.67
N ARG A 33 -3.60 -13.87 1.25
CA ARG A 33 -5.03 -13.72 1.01
C ARG A 33 -5.74 -13.43 2.34
N THR A 34 -6.22 -12.20 2.49
CA THR A 34 -6.89 -11.75 3.73
C THR A 34 -8.30 -11.28 3.41
N HIS A 35 -9.28 -11.82 4.14
CA HIS A 35 -10.67 -11.41 4.02
C HIS A 35 -10.96 -10.31 5.05
N ALA A 36 -10.99 -9.06 4.59
CA ALA A 36 -11.41 -7.94 5.44
C ALA A 36 -12.87 -7.60 5.14
N ASP A 37 -13.69 -7.59 6.19
CA ASP A 37 -15.09 -7.18 6.16
C ASP A 37 -15.27 -5.96 7.07
N PRO A 38 -15.86 -4.85 6.60
CA PRO A 38 -16.12 -3.69 7.45
C PRO A 38 -17.05 -3.97 8.65
N LEU A 39 -17.90 -5.01 8.56
CA LEU A 39 -18.88 -5.38 9.58
C LEU A 39 -18.37 -6.45 10.53
N ILE A 40 -17.33 -7.20 10.14
CA ILE A 40 -16.81 -8.33 10.92
C ILE A 40 -15.33 -8.08 11.21
N PRO A 41 -14.96 -7.76 12.46
CA PRO A 41 -13.57 -7.60 12.85
C PRO A 41 -12.75 -8.86 12.57
N HIS A 42 -11.53 -8.68 12.08
CA HIS A 42 -10.59 -9.77 11.85
C HIS A 42 -9.47 -9.74 12.90
N PRO A 43 -9.52 -10.56 13.98
CA PRO A 43 -8.61 -10.43 15.12
C PRO A 43 -7.13 -10.45 14.76
N GLY A 44 -6.72 -11.37 13.85
CA GLY A 44 -5.33 -11.45 13.40
C GLY A 44 -4.86 -10.18 12.67
N LEU A 45 -5.72 -9.58 11.84
CA LEU A 45 -5.40 -8.34 11.14
C LEU A 45 -5.44 -7.14 12.09
N MET A 46 -6.33 -7.15 13.11
CA MET A 46 -6.41 -6.09 14.11
C MET A 46 -5.15 -5.95 14.95
N ALA A 47 -4.42 -7.04 15.20
CA ALA A 47 -3.14 -7.00 15.88
C ALA A 47 -2.08 -6.21 15.10
N LEU A 48 -2.19 -6.16 13.76
CA LEU A 48 -1.27 -5.46 12.86
C LEU A 48 -1.80 -4.07 12.48
N ASN A 49 -3.07 -4.00 12.14
CA ASN A 49 -3.82 -2.82 11.74
C ASN A 49 -5.12 -2.74 12.56
N PRO A 50 -5.18 -1.89 13.60
CA PRO A 50 -6.36 -1.76 14.46
C PRO A 50 -7.65 -1.41 13.71
N LEU A 51 -7.55 -0.88 12.48
CA LEU A 51 -8.72 -0.59 11.64
C LEU A 51 -9.33 -1.84 10.99
N SER A 52 -8.68 -3.01 11.09
CA SER A 52 -9.11 -4.27 10.46
C SER A 52 -9.31 -4.15 8.95
N LYS A 53 -8.46 -3.37 8.27
CA LYS A 53 -8.58 -3.05 6.83
C LYS A 53 -7.39 -3.57 6.03
N ILE A 54 -7.65 -3.85 4.76
CA ILE A 54 -6.62 -4.10 3.75
C ILE A 54 -6.60 -2.93 2.75
N PRO A 55 -5.43 -2.58 2.17
CA PRO A 55 -4.12 -3.22 2.33
C PRO A 55 -3.42 -2.90 3.66
N THR A 56 -2.69 -3.88 4.18
CA THR A 56 -1.72 -3.74 5.29
C THR A 56 -0.44 -4.43 4.88
N LEU A 57 0.69 -3.72 4.96
CA LEU A 57 2.01 -4.22 4.57
C LEU A 57 2.89 -4.37 5.82
N GLU A 58 3.32 -5.58 6.09
CA GLU A 58 4.35 -5.88 7.09
C GLU A 58 5.73 -5.78 6.42
N LEU A 59 6.63 -4.99 7.01
CA LEU A 59 8.00 -4.85 6.55
C LEU A 59 8.92 -5.81 7.30
N GLU A 60 10.12 -6.03 6.76
CA GLU A 60 11.08 -6.99 7.32
C GLU A 60 11.63 -6.58 8.69
N ASP A 61 11.60 -5.28 9.01
CA ASP A 61 12.00 -4.73 10.30
C ASP A 61 10.89 -4.85 11.38
N GLY A 62 9.76 -5.49 11.04
CA GLY A 62 8.60 -5.65 11.90
C GLY A 62 7.67 -4.44 11.93
N SER A 63 7.98 -3.36 11.18
CA SER A 63 7.05 -2.24 11.06
C SER A 63 5.88 -2.58 10.14
N VAL A 64 4.72 -1.96 10.41
CA VAL A 64 3.48 -2.22 9.69
C VAL A 64 2.96 -0.92 9.08
N LEU A 65 2.65 -0.95 7.78
CA LEU A 65 2.15 0.19 7.03
C LEU A 65 0.69 -0.02 6.61
N PHE A 66 -0.11 1.00 6.85
CA PHE A 66 -1.47 1.22 6.37
C PHE A 66 -1.71 2.75 6.34
N ASP A 67 -2.55 3.33 5.48
CA ASP A 67 -3.46 2.78 4.46
C ASP A 67 -2.81 2.68 3.06
N SER A 68 -3.61 2.37 2.03
CA SER A 68 -3.16 2.26 0.62
C SER A 68 -2.28 3.41 0.11
N HIS A 69 -2.55 4.67 0.48
CA HIS A 69 -1.72 5.80 0.05
C HIS A 69 -0.33 5.80 0.69
N VAL A 70 -0.25 5.41 1.97
CA VAL A 70 1.03 5.28 2.68
C VAL A 70 1.88 4.20 2.02
N ILE A 71 1.26 3.06 1.73
CA ILE A 71 1.93 1.94 1.06
C ILE A 71 2.37 2.33 -0.36
N CYS A 72 1.54 3.03 -1.14
CA CYS A 72 1.95 3.54 -2.46
C CYS A 72 3.13 4.52 -2.36
N ARG A 73 3.19 5.37 -1.32
CA ARG A 73 4.35 6.26 -1.10
C ARG A 73 5.60 5.49 -0.70
N TRP A 74 5.44 4.46 0.13
CA TRP A 74 6.55 3.56 0.45
C TRP A 74 7.10 2.89 -0.82
N ALA A 75 6.24 2.35 -1.69
CA ALA A 75 6.65 1.74 -2.96
C ALA A 75 7.38 2.75 -3.87
N ASP A 76 6.91 4.00 -3.93
CA ASP A 76 7.54 5.07 -4.72
C ASP A 76 8.95 5.46 -4.22
N ARG A 77 9.23 5.25 -2.93
CA ARG A 77 10.54 5.45 -2.30
C ARG A 77 11.44 4.23 -2.36
N ALA A 78 10.88 3.04 -2.19
CA ALA A 78 11.61 1.77 -2.20
C ALA A 78 12.02 1.34 -3.61
N GLY A 79 11.24 1.71 -4.63
CA GLY A 79 11.54 1.41 -6.02
C GLY A 79 12.77 2.19 -6.54
N PRO A 80 13.34 1.78 -7.70
CA PRO A 80 14.50 2.43 -8.28
C PRO A 80 14.30 3.94 -8.48
N ALA A 81 15.37 4.73 -8.27
CA ALA A 81 15.31 6.19 -8.41
C ALA A 81 14.86 6.65 -9.82
N CYS A 82 15.18 5.86 -10.86
CA CYS A 82 14.81 6.10 -12.25
C CYS A 82 13.36 5.72 -12.60
N SER A 83 12.62 5.06 -11.70
CA SER A 83 11.22 4.70 -11.96
C SER A 83 10.32 5.95 -12.01
N PRO A 84 9.31 5.99 -12.90
CA PRO A 84 8.37 7.11 -12.98
C PRO A 84 7.73 7.38 -11.62
N LYS A 85 7.81 8.61 -11.11
CA LYS A 85 7.28 8.93 -9.78
C LYS A 85 5.75 8.87 -9.78
N ILE A 86 5.20 8.11 -8.84
CA ILE A 86 3.74 7.98 -8.66
C ILE A 86 3.18 9.28 -8.05
N TRP A 87 3.97 9.91 -7.18
CA TRP A 87 3.60 11.14 -6.51
C TRP A 87 4.48 12.29 -6.98
N LEU A 88 3.87 13.46 -7.10
CA LEU A 88 4.60 14.69 -7.30
C LEU A 88 5.40 15.05 -6.03
N PRO A 89 6.46 15.87 -6.18
CA PRO A 89 7.18 16.41 -5.03
C PRO A 89 6.25 17.04 -4.00
N SER A 90 6.62 16.95 -2.73
CA SER A 90 5.90 17.65 -1.67
C SER A 90 5.81 19.15 -2.00
N GLY A 91 4.61 19.73 -1.85
CA GLY A 91 4.36 21.14 -2.15
C GLY A 91 3.87 21.43 -3.57
N THR A 92 3.84 20.45 -4.48
CA THR A 92 3.23 20.66 -5.79
C THR A 92 1.72 20.88 -5.65
N ARG A 93 1.26 22.06 -6.05
CA ARG A 93 -0.16 22.43 -6.03
C ARG A 93 -0.86 21.87 -7.27
N LEU A 94 -1.45 20.69 -7.13
CA LEU A 94 -2.18 19.99 -8.20
C LEU A 94 -3.42 20.74 -8.68
N TRP A 95 -4.13 21.36 -7.73
CA TRP A 95 -5.37 22.09 -7.97
C TRP A 95 -5.21 23.53 -7.50
N ALA A 96 -4.28 24.25 -8.14
CA ALA A 96 -4.34 25.70 -8.08
C ALA A 96 -5.57 26.14 -8.89
N PRO A 97 -6.43 27.05 -8.39
CA PRO A 97 -7.38 27.69 -9.26
C PRO A 97 -6.58 28.35 -10.39
N ALA A 98 -7.04 28.19 -11.62
CA ALA A 98 -6.66 29.14 -12.65
C ALA A 98 -7.24 30.47 -12.20
N CYS A 99 -6.39 31.49 -12.04
CA CYS A 99 -6.61 32.83 -11.44
C CYS A 99 -6.13 32.95 -9.99
#